data_AF-A0A3B8XJL9-F1
#
_entry.id   AF-A0A3B8XJL9-F1
#
_cell.length_a   1.000
_cell.length_b   1.000
_cell.length_c   1.000
_cell.angle_alpha   90.00
_cell.angle_beta   90.00
_cell.angle_gamma   90.00
#
_symmetry.space_group_name_H-M   'P 1'
#
loop_
_entity.id
_entity.type
_entity.pdbx_description
1 polymer ?
#
loop_
_entity_poly.entity_id
_entity_poly.type
_entity_poly.pdbx_seq_one_letter_code
_entity_poly.pdbx_strand_id
1 'polypeptide(L)'
;MAGRYATALFELAEAQGALDAVAGDLDGIRAMLNESEDLLRLVRSPIFSADEQGRAFAAILDKAGASTLVKNFVGLVIRNRRLFALPDMISAYKAILAAKRGEMTADVTSAHALSGAQIESLKAALKSATGR
;
A
#
# COMPACT_ATOMS: atom_id res chain seq x y z
N MET A 1 -14.68 8.04 1.95
CA MET A 1 -14.43 6.71 2.58
C MET A 1 -12.96 6.49 2.91
N ALA A 2 -12.03 6.77 1.99
CA ALA A 2 -10.58 6.67 2.23
C ALA A 2 -10.12 7.36 3.52
N GLY A 3 -10.67 8.56 3.82
CA GLY A 3 -10.39 9.28 5.06
C GLY A 3 -10.64 8.47 6.34
N ARG A 4 -11.74 7.69 6.44
CA ARG A 4 -12.01 6.89 7.65
C ARG A 4 -10.99 5.78 7.87
N TYR A 5 -10.56 5.12 6.78
CA TYR A 5 -9.52 4.10 6.84
C TYR A 5 -8.17 4.71 7.19
N ALA A 6 -7.84 5.85 6.57
CA ALA A 6 -6.60 6.56 6.84
C ALA A 6 -6.52 7.04 8.28
N THR A 7 -7.59 7.63 8.83
CA THR A 7 -7.67 8.03 10.23
C THR A 7 -7.51 6.83 11.16
N ALA A 8 -8.22 5.72 10.91
CA ALA A 8 -8.09 4.53 11.76
C ALA A 8 -6.67 3.94 11.72
N LEU A 9 -6.03 3.90 10.54
CA LEU A 9 -4.65 3.47 10.40
C LEU A 9 -3.70 4.41 11.13
N PHE A 10 -3.93 5.71 11.03
CA PHE A 10 -3.15 6.75 11.69
C PHE A 10 -3.21 6.65 13.21
N GLU A 11 -4.42 6.56 13.78
CA GLU A 11 -4.62 6.39 15.22
C GLU A 11 -3.93 5.12 15.73
N LEU A 12 -4.02 4.02 14.99
CA LEU A 12 -3.35 2.77 15.36
C LEU A 12 -1.83 2.88 15.27
N ALA A 13 -1.31 3.51 14.22
CA ALA A 13 0.12 3.74 14.03
C ALA A 13 0.66 4.71 15.09
N GLU A 14 -0.10 5.73 15.48
CA GLU A 14 0.24 6.65 16.57
C GLU A 14 0.33 5.92 17.91
N ALA A 15 -0.68 5.10 18.24
CA ALA A 15 -0.70 4.32 19.48
C ALA A 15 0.49 3.34 19.58
N GLN A 16 1.03 2.89 18.44
CA GLN A 16 2.19 1.99 18.38
C GLN A 16 3.53 2.72 18.18
N GLY A 17 3.54 4.06 18.11
CA GLY A 17 4.75 4.85 17.83
C GLY A 17 5.35 4.56 16.45
N ALA A 18 4.55 4.08 15.50
CA ALA A 18 4.98 3.54 14.21
C ALA A 18 4.62 4.45 13.02
N LEU A 19 4.26 5.72 13.26
CA LEU A 19 3.75 6.64 12.24
C LEU A 19 4.65 6.74 10.99
N ASP A 20 5.96 6.83 11.21
CA ASP A 20 6.96 7.04 10.16
C ASP A 20 7.27 5.73 9.43
N ALA A 21 7.33 4.61 10.16
CA ALA A 21 7.49 3.29 9.58
C ALA A 21 6.31 2.96 8.65
N VAL A 22 5.09 3.24 9.10
CA VAL A 22 3.88 3.07 8.30
C VAL A 22 3.87 4.00 7.10
N ALA A 23 4.29 5.26 7.25
CA ALA A 23 4.40 6.18 6.12
C ALA A 23 5.37 5.62 5.05
N GLY A 24 6.54 5.12 5.46
CA GLY A 24 7.52 4.51 4.57
C GLY A 24 7.00 3.27 3.85
N ASP A 25 6.33 2.38 4.57
CA ASP A 25 5.68 1.20 3.98
C ASP A 25 4.63 1.58 2.93
N LEU A 26 3.78 2.58 3.25
CA LEU A 26 2.74 3.07 2.33
C LEU A 26 3.34 3.76 1.10
N ASP A 27 4.46 4.46 1.25
CA ASP A 27 5.22 5.04 0.13
C ASP A 27 5.80 3.94 -0.77
N GLY A 28 6.34 2.87 -0.19
CA GLY A 28 6.79 1.69 -0.95
C GLY A 28 5.64 1.05 -1.74
N ILE A 29 4.46 0.91 -1.14
CA ILE A 29 3.26 0.41 -1.85
C ILE A 29 2.88 1.34 -3.00
N ARG A 30 2.88 2.66 -2.79
CA ARG A 30 2.60 3.64 -3.84
C ARG A 30 3.58 3.49 -5.00
N ALA A 31 4.89 3.38 -4.72
CA ALA A 31 5.91 3.21 -5.75
C ALA A 31 5.65 1.95 -6.59
N MET A 32 5.37 0.81 -5.94
CA MET A 32 5.01 -0.44 -6.63
C MET A 32 3.77 -0.32 -7.51
N LEU A 33 2.76 0.44 -7.08
CA LEU A 33 1.60 0.72 -7.90
C LEU A 33 1.96 1.56 -9.12
N ASN A 34 2.77 2.60 -8.95
CA ASN A 34 3.14 3.49 -10.05
C ASN A 34 4.07 2.84 -11.08
N GLU A 35 4.93 1.92 -10.64
CA GLU A 35 5.92 1.26 -11.50
C GLU A 35 5.41 0.00 -12.20
N SER A 36 4.25 -0.53 -11.81
CA SER A 36 3.66 -1.74 -12.40
C SER A 36 2.21 -1.54 -12.82
N GLU A 37 2.01 -1.41 -14.14
CA GLU A 37 0.66 -1.38 -14.73
C GLU A 37 -0.13 -2.66 -14.42
N ASP A 38 0.54 -3.81 -14.33
CA ASP A 38 -0.08 -5.07 -13.99
C ASP A 38 -0.60 -5.09 -12.55
N LEU A 39 0.16 -4.52 -11.59
CA LEU A 39 -0.30 -4.37 -10.21
C LEU A 39 -1.46 -3.38 -10.12
N LEU A 40 -1.39 -2.25 -10.83
CA LEU A 40 -2.51 -1.30 -10.95
C LEU A 40 -3.76 -1.97 -11.53
N ARG A 41 -3.61 -2.81 -12.55
CA ARG A 41 -4.70 -3.59 -13.15
C ARG A 41 -5.28 -4.57 -12.13
N LEU A 42 -4.44 -5.27 -11.36
CA LEU A 42 -4.89 -6.16 -10.29
C LEU A 42 -5.71 -5.44 -9.23
N VAL A 43 -5.29 -4.24 -8.84
CA VAL A 43 -5.95 -3.38 -7.84
C VAL A 43 -7.29 -2.84 -8.31
N ARG A 44 -7.38 -2.43 -9.58
CA ARG A 44 -8.57 -1.78 -10.14
C ARG A 44 -9.56 -2.75 -10.79
N SER A 45 -9.09 -3.92 -11.23
CA SER A 45 -9.92 -4.86 -11.98
C SER A 45 -10.83 -5.65 -11.04
N PRO A 46 -12.16 -5.65 -11.28
CA PRO A 46 -13.10 -6.46 -10.51
C PRO A 46 -13.04 -7.95 -10.87
N ILE A 47 -12.25 -8.33 -11.87
CA ILE A 47 -12.13 -9.71 -12.37
C ILE A 47 -11.32 -10.57 -11.40
N PHE A 48 -10.38 -9.97 -10.66
CA PHE A 48 -9.60 -10.71 -9.65
C PHE A 48 -10.41 -10.88 -8.37
N SER A 49 -10.41 -12.10 -7.85
CA SER A 49 -10.99 -12.41 -6.55
C SER A 49 -10.19 -11.76 -5.41
N ALA A 50 -10.84 -11.56 -4.26
CA ALA A 50 -10.17 -11.06 -3.06
C ALA A 50 -9.02 -11.97 -2.62
N ASP A 51 -9.12 -13.28 -2.87
CA ASP A 51 -8.07 -14.26 -2.54
C ASP A 51 -6.85 -14.11 -3.45
N GLU A 52 -7.05 -13.93 -4.77
CA GLU A 52 -5.95 -13.66 -5.71
C GLU A 52 -5.26 -12.35 -5.38
N GLN A 53 -6.04 -11.30 -5.11
CA GLN A 53 -5.51 -10.00 -4.68
C GLN A 53 -4.74 -10.13 -3.36
N GLY A 54 -5.29 -10.88 -2.40
CA GLY A 54 -4.68 -11.15 -1.11
C GLY A 54 -3.33 -11.85 -1.23
N ARG A 55 -3.26 -12.92 -2.04
CA ARG A 55 -2.01 -13.65 -2.28
C ARG A 55 -0.95 -12.79 -2.95
N ALA A 56 -1.35 -12.02 -3.97
CA ALA A 56 -0.44 -11.11 -4.67
C ALA A 56 0.14 -10.07 -3.71
N PHE A 57 -0.72 -9.37 -2.97
CA PHE A 57 -0.28 -8.35 -2.03
C PHE A 57 0.51 -8.92 -0.85
N ALA A 58 0.15 -10.09 -0.32
CA ALA A 58 0.92 -10.74 0.74
C ALA A 58 2.36 -11.01 0.29
N ALA A 59 2.54 -11.62 -0.89
CA ALA A 59 3.86 -11.92 -1.43
C ALA A 59 4.69 -10.65 -1.68
N ILE A 60 4.05 -9.58 -2.17
CA ILE A 60 4.71 -8.30 -2.43
C ILE A 60 5.14 -7.62 -1.12
N LEU A 61 4.22 -7.53 -0.15
CA LEU A 61 4.46 -6.88 1.14
C LEU A 61 5.48 -7.64 2.01
N ASP A 62 5.49 -8.97 1.94
CA ASP A 62 6.49 -9.80 2.62
C ASP A 62 7.89 -9.52 2.09
N LYS A 63 8.04 -9.47 0.76
CA LYS A 63 9.34 -9.18 0.14
C LYS A 63 9.77 -7.72 0.29
N ALA A 64 8.81 -6.79 0.36
CA ALA A 64 9.09 -5.37 0.65
C ALA A 64 9.50 -5.15 2.12
N GLY A 65 9.34 -6.16 2.99
CA GLY A 65 9.64 -6.01 4.41
C GLY A 65 8.63 -5.12 5.15
N ALA A 66 7.41 -4.98 4.61
CA ALA A 66 6.39 -4.12 5.21
C ALA A 66 6.01 -4.59 6.62
N SER A 67 5.67 -3.64 7.49
CA SER A 67 5.24 -3.92 8.86
C SER A 67 3.96 -4.78 8.91
N THR A 68 3.82 -5.55 9.98
CA THR A 68 2.62 -6.36 10.24
C THR A 68 1.34 -5.51 10.24
N LEU A 69 1.43 -4.27 10.73
CA LEU A 69 0.31 -3.35 10.77
C LEU A 69 -0.16 -2.97 9.36
N VAL A 70 0.76 -2.67 8.45
CA VAL A 70 0.42 -2.38 7.04
C VAL A 70 -0.09 -3.61 6.31
N LYS A 71 0.50 -4.78 6.54
CA LYS A 71 0.00 -6.06 5.99
C LYS A 71 -1.44 -6.33 6.42
N ASN A 72 -1.74 -6.16 7.70
CA ASN A 72 -3.09 -6.33 8.25
C ASN A 72 -4.07 -5.31 7.67
N PHE A 73 -3.64 -4.05 7.52
CA PHE A 73 -4.45 -2.99 6.92
C PHE A 73 -4.81 -3.32 5.46
N VAL A 74 -3.82 -3.67 4.64
CA VAL A 74 -4.06 -4.04 3.24
C VAL A 74 -4.95 -5.28 3.16
N GLY A 75 -4.70 -6.30 3.99
CA GLY A 75 -5.56 -7.48 4.07
C GLY A 75 -7.01 -7.16 4.46
N LEU A 76 -7.24 -6.19 5.35
CA LEU A 76 -8.58 -5.71 5.69
C LEU A 76 -9.23 -4.98 4.50
N VAL A 77 -8.49 -4.15 3.78
CA VAL A 77 -8.99 -3.42 2.60
C VAL A 77 -9.38 -4.39 1.48
N ILE A 78 -8.58 -5.45 1.26
CA ILE A 78 -8.87 -6.51 0.29
C ILE A 78 -10.13 -7.29 0.67
N ARG A 79 -10.24 -7.74 1.94
CA ARG A 79 -11.44 -8.46 2.43
C ARG A 79 -12.71 -7.62 2.28
N ASN A 80 -12.60 -6.31 2.45
CA ASN A 80 -13.71 -5.38 2.25
C ASN A 80 -13.98 -5.02 0.77
N ARG A 81 -13.27 -5.63 -0.19
CA ARG A 81 -13.32 -5.32 -1.64
C ARG A 81 -13.07 -3.84 -1.96
N ARG A 82 -12.20 -3.19 -1.19
CA ARG A 82 -11.89 -1.75 -1.28
C ARG A 82 -10.46 -1.47 -1.77
N LEU A 83 -9.80 -2.47 -2.35
CA LEU A 83 -8.42 -2.36 -2.80
C LEU A 83 -8.20 -1.21 -3.80
N PHE A 84 -9.17 -0.95 -4.67
CA PHE A 84 -9.15 0.17 -5.62
C PHE A 84 -8.96 1.54 -4.96
N ALA A 85 -9.39 1.70 -3.70
CA ALA A 85 -9.29 2.93 -2.93
C ALA A 85 -8.00 3.03 -2.09
N LEU A 86 -7.14 2.00 -2.13
CA LEU A 86 -5.86 2.00 -1.42
C LEU A 86 -4.98 3.21 -1.77
N PRO A 87 -4.83 3.65 -3.04
CA PRO A 87 -4.07 4.85 -3.36
C PRO A 87 -4.61 6.10 -2.65
N ASP A 88 -5.92 6.24 -2.55
CA ASP A 88 -6.55 7.39 -1.88
C ASP A 88 -6.38 7.32 -0.36
N MET A 89 -6.40 6.11 0.21
CA MET A 89 -6.13 5.89 1.64
C MET A 89 -4.68 6.28 1.99
N ILE A 90 -3.72 5.96 1.12
CA ILE A 90 -2.32 6.37 1.28
C ILE A 90 -2.19 7.90 1.25
N SER A 91 -2.81 8.57 0.27
CA SER A 91 -2.84 10.05 0.21
C SER A 91 -3.38 10.65 1.49
N ALA A 92 -4.52 10.14 1.97
CA ALA A 92 -5.18 10.66 3.15
C ALA A 92 -4.34 10.44 4.43
N TYR A 93 -3.67 9.29 4.57
CA TYR A 93 -2.77 9.06 5.70
C TYR A 93 -1.63 10.08 5.75
N LYS A 94 -1.00 10.34 4.60
CA LYS A 94 0.09 11.33 4.49
C LYS A 94 -0.39 12.74 4.81
N ALA A 95 -1.59 13.12 4.35
CA ALA A 95 -2.19 14.41 4.67
C ALA A 95 -2.42 14.56 6.19
N ILE A 96 -2.90 13.53 6.87
CA ILE A 96 -3.09 13.54 8.34
C ILE A 96 -1.73 13.65 9.05
N LEU A 97 -0.73 12.89 8.60
CA LEU A 97 0.63 12.93 9.17
C LEU A 97 1.29 14.30 9.04
N ALA A 98 1.19 14.92 7.86
CA ALA A 98 1.73 16.26 7.62
C ALA A 98 1.02 17.32 8.48
N ALA A 99 -0.31 17.26 8.57
CA ALA A 99 -1.09 18.14 9.43
C ALA A 99 -0.66 18.01 10.91
N LYS A 100 -0.39 16.79 11.39
CA LYS A 100 0.15 16.57 12.75
C LYS A 100 1.54 17.18 12.94
N ARG A 101 2.39 17.13 11.93
CA ARG A 101 3.76 17.69 11.96
C ARG A 101 3.80 19.21 11.82
N GLY A 102 2.67 19.86 11.53
CA GLY A 102 2.64 21.30 11.23
C GLY A 102 3.26 21.64 9.87
N GLU A 103 3.47 20.64 9.01
CA GLU A 103 4.01 20.79 7.67
C GLU A 103 2.84 20.96 6.68
N MET A 104 2.79 22.07 5.93
CA MET A 104 1.95 22.13 4.73
C MET A 104 2.56 21.18 3.69
N THR A 105 1.82 20.12 3.31
CA THR A 105 2.23 19.17 2.29
C THR A 105 2.54 19.87 0.96
N ALA A 106 3.82 20.10 0.68
CA ALA A 106 4.28 19.92 -0.69
C ALA A 106 4.15 18.42 -0.98
N ASP A 107 3.73 18.05 -2.20
CA ASP A 107 3.68 16.68 -2.69
C ASP A 107 5.10 16.06 -2.64
N VAL A 108 5.54 15.62 -1.46
CA VAL A 108 6.76 14.81 -1.34
C VAL A 108 6.35 13.41 -1.77
N THR A 109 6.28 13.27 -3.08
CA THR A 109 6.42 12.00 -3.77
C THR A 109 7.84 11.52 -3.46
N SER A 110 8.03 11.01 -2.26
CA SER A 110 9.16 10.15 -1.91
C SER A 110 8.95 8.82 -2.63
N ALA A 111 9.04 8.86 -3.95
CA ALA A 111 9.28 7.67 -4.72
C ALA A 111 10.78 7.40 -4.61
N HIS A 112 11.18 6.65 -3.59
CA HIS A 112 12.35 5.81 -3.80
C HIS A 112 11.97 4.89 -4.96
N ALA A 113 12.55 5.16 -6.14
CA ALA A 113 12.42 4.27 -7.29
C ALA A 113 12.77 2.86 -6.82
N LEU A 114 11.93 1.89 -7.14
CA LEU A 114 12.21 0.52 -6.75
C LEU A 114 13.55 0.12 -7.38
N SER A 115 14.37 -0.55 -6.58
CA SER A 115 15.56 -1.19 -7.10
C SER A 115 15.16 -2.23 -8.16
N GLY A 116 16.00 -2.47 -9.17
CA GLY A 116 15.71 -3.47 -10.21
C GLY A 116 15.39 -4.86 -9.63
N ALA A 117 15.97 -5.20 -8.47
CA ALA A 117 15.66 -6.42 -7.73
C ALA A 117 14.20 -6.47 -7.22
N GLN A 118 13.66 -5.35 -6.75
CA GLN A 118 12.27 -5.23 -6.31
C GLN A 118 11.30 -5.34 -7.50
N ILE A 119 11.65 -4.77 -8.66
CA ILE A 119 10.84 -4.88 -9.89
C ILE A 119 10.76 -6.34 -10.38
N GLU A 120 11.89 -7.03 -10.47
CA GLU A 120 11.89 -8.44 -10.91
C GLU A 120 11.15 -9.35 -9.90
N SER A 121 11.31 -9.05 -8.62
CA SER A 121 10.63 -9.74 -7.55
C SER A 121 9.11 -9.52 -7.56
N LEU A 122 8.67 -8.30 -7.90
CA LEU A 122 7.28 -7.93 -8.10
C LEU A 122 6.68 -8.69 -9.30
N LYS A 123 7.38 -8.72 -10.44
CA LYS A 123 6.95 -9.50 -11.62
C LYS A 123 6.79 -10.99 -11.29
N ALA A 124 7.73 -11.57 -10.55
CA ALA A 124 7.66 -12.98 -10.14
C ALA A 124 6.48 -13.24 -9.19
N ALA A 125 6.23 -12.35 -8.23
CA ALA A 125 5.11 -12.46 -7.30
C ALA A 125 3.76 -12.34 -8.03
N LEU A 126 3.65 -11.40 -8.97
CA LEU A 126 2.47 -11.23 -9.81
C LEU A 126 2.21 -12.50 -10.62
N LYS A 127 3.19 -12.98 -11.40
CA LYS A 127 3.05 -14.19 -12.23
C LYS A 127 2.60 -15.42 -11.42
N SER A 128 3.12 -15.58 -10.21
CA SER A 128 2.72 -16.69 -9.32
C SER A 128 1.31 -16.52 -8.75
N ALA A 129 0.85 -15.29 -8.52
CA ALA A 129 -0.44 -15.02 -7.89
C ALA A 129 -1.60 -14.92 -8.89
N THR A 130 -1.33 -14.41 -10.11
CA THR A 130 -2.32 -14.22 -11.18
C THR A 130 -2.39 -15.36 -12.17
N GLY A 131 -1.40 -16.27 -12.17
CA GLY A 131 -1.38 -17.44 -13.06
C GLY A 131 -1.31 -17.11 -14.55
N ARG A 132 -0.98 -15.86 -14.91
CA ARG A 132 -0.86 -15.32 -16.27
C ARG A 132 0.32 -14.38 -16.31
#